data_AF-U6DY28-F1
#
_entry.id   AF-U6DY28-F1
#
_cell.length_a   1.000
_cell.length_b   1.000
_cell.length_c   1.000
_cell.angle_alpha   90.00
_cell.angle_beta   90.00
_cell.angle_gamma   90.00
#
_symmetry.space_group_name_H-M   'P 1'
#
loop_
_entity.id
_entity.type
_entity.pdbx_description
1 polymer ?
#
loop_
_entity_poly.entity_id
_entity_poly.type
_entity_poly.pdbx_seq_one_letter_code
_entity_poly.pdbx_strand_id
1 'polypeptide(L)'
;LLAFLALASHCRAMLTDPGAVPKGNATKEFIESLQLKPGQVVYKCPKCCSIKPDRAHHCSVCKRCIRKMDHHCPWVNNCVGENNQKYFVLFTMYIALISLHALIMVGFHFLHCFEEDWT
;
A
#
# COMPACT_ATOMS: atom_id res chain seq x y z
N LEU A 1 15.44 -7.35 15.92
CA LEU A 1 14.14 -6.65 16.09
C LEU A 1 13.67 -5.95 14.80
N LEU A 2 14.42 -4.98 14.27
CA LEU A 2 14.02 -4.23 13.05
C LEU A 2 13.75 -5.15 11.85
N ALA A 3 14.61 -6.14 11.60
CA ALA A 3 14.41 -7.11 10.51
C ALA A 3 13.09 -7.91 10.66
N PHE A 4 12.76 -8.33 11.88
CA PHE A 4 11.49 -9.01 12.16
C PHE A 4 10.29 -8.09 11.91
N LEU A 5 10.36 -6.83 12.37
CA LEU A 5 9.30 -5.84 12.13
C LEU A 5 9.14 -5.50 10.65
N ALA A 6 10.25 -5.39 9.90
CA ALA A 6 10.25 -5.19 8.45
C ALA A 6 9.60 -6.38 7.74
N LEU A 7 9.98 -7.61 8.09
CA LEU A 7 9.38 -8.81 7.50
C LEU A 7 7.90 -8.93 7.82
N ALA A 8 7.51 -8.73 9.09
CA ALA A 8 6.12 -8.80 9.50
C ALA A 8 5.26 -7.75 8.78
N SER A 9 5.73 -6.50 8.71
CA SER A 9 5.02 -5.42 7.99
C SER A 9 4.97 -5.65 6.48
N HIS A 10 6.03 -6.16 5.87
CA HIS A 10 6.06 -6.56 4.46
C HIS A 10 5.02 -7.66 4.18
N CYS A 11 5.03 -8.75 4.96
CA CYS A 11 4.04 -9.82 4.86
C CYS A 11 2.61 -9.29 5.00
N ARG A 12 2.37 -8.35 5.93
CA ARG A 12 1.05 -7.73 6.10
C ARG A 12 0.68 -6.84 4.91
N ALA A 13 1.61 -6.10 4.32
CA ALA A 13 1.36 -5.30 3.11
C ALA A 13 1.03 -6.19 1.91
N MET A 14 1.72 -7.33 1.77
CA MET A 14 1.49 -8.31 0.71
C MET A 14 0.14 -9.02 0.82
N LEU A 15 -0.17 -9.56 2.01
CA LEU A 15 -1.25 -10.54 2.17
C LEU A 15 -2.58 -9.92 2.64
N THR A 16 -2.58 -8.68 3.13
CA THR A 16 -3.83 -8.01 3.53
C THR A 16 -4.59 -7.55 2.30
N ASP A 17 -5.91 -7.79 2.26
CA ASP A 17 -6.75 -7.18 1.24
C ASP A 17 -6.65 -5.64 1.33
N PRO A 18 -6.28 -4.94 0.25
CA PRO A 18 -5.99 -3.51 0.29
C PRO A 18 -7.24 -2.62 0.44
N GLY A 19 -8.43 -3.20 0.58
CA GLY A 19 -9.71 -2.50 0.59
C GLY A 19 -10.41 -2.65 -0.76
N ALA A 20 -10.52 -3.87 -1.26
CA ALA A 20 -11.22 -4.14 -2.51
C ALA A 20 -12.71 -3.79 -2.42
N VAL A 21 -13.20 -3.09 -3.45
CA VAL A 21 -14.62 -2.79 -3.61
C VAL A 21 -15.31 -4.00 -4.26
N PRO A 22 -16.47 -4.46 -3.73
CA PRO A 22 -17.25 -5.52 -4.35
C PRO A 22 -17.60 -5.21 -5.81
N LYS A 23 -17.43 -6.19 -6.69
CA LYS A 23 -17.85 -6.08 -8.10
C LYS A 23 -19.37 -6.18 -8.21
N GLY A 24 -19.94 -5.57 -9.23
CA GLY A 24 -21.37 -5.68 -9.53
C GLY A 24 -22.29 -4.95 -8.54
N ASN A 25 -21.76 -4.22 -7.56
CA ASN A 25 -22.60 -3.51 -6.59
C ASN A 25 -23.28 -2.26 -7.17
N ALA A 26 -23.07 -1.90 -8.43
CA ALA A 26 -23.80 -0.81 -9.09
C ALA A 26 -25.18 -1.23 -9.59
N THR A 27 -26.00 -1.81 -8.71
CA THR A 27 -27.41 -2.13 -8.97
C THR A 27 -28.30 -0.91 -8.67
N LYS A 28 -29.51 -0.89 -9.22
CA LYS A 28 -30.46 0.22 -8.96
C LYS A 28 -30.82 0.28 -7.48
N GLU A 29 -31.07 -0.88 -6.90
CA GLU A 29 -31.45 -1.05 -5.49
C GLU A 29 -30.33 -0.55 -4.57
N PHE A 30 -29.07 -0.85 -4.90
CA PHE A 30 -27.94 -0.34 -4.13
C PHE A 30 -27.81 1.17 -4.25
N ILE A 31 -27.96 1.74 -5.45
CA ILE A 31 -27.91 3.19 -5.66
C ILE A 31 -29.04 3.89 -4.90
N GLU A 32 -30.25 3.35 -4.91
CA GLU A 32 -31.39 3.87 -4.14
C GLU A 32 -31.13 3.78 -2.62
N SER A 33 -30.48 2.70 -2.16
CA SER A 33 -30.12 2.53 -0.74
C SER A 33 -29.09 3.55 -0.24
N LEU A 34 -28.35 4.22 -1.12
CA LEU A 34 -27.35 5.22 -0.74
C LEU A 34 -27.96 6.54 -0.23
N GLN A 35 -29.29 6.73 -0.34
CA GLN A 35 -30.01 7.93 0.12
C GLN A 35 -29.33 9.25 -0.32
N LEU A 36 -28.97 9.32 -1.60
CA LEU A 36 -28.22 10.43 -2.17
C LEU A 36 -29.00 11.75 -2.04
N LYS A 37 -28.31 12.82 -1.63
CA LYS A 37 -28.89 14.16 -1.61
C LYS A 37 -29.12 14.65 -3.05
N PRO A 38 -30.10 15.53 -3.30
CA PRO A 38 -30.28 16.15 -4.61
C PRO A 38 -28.97 16.77 -5.13
N GLY A 39 -28.57 16.41 -6.34
CA GLY A 39 -27.31 16.88 -6.96
C GLY A 39 -26.05 16.07 -6.58
N GLN A 40 -26.14 15.08 -5.69
CA GLN A 40 -25.01 14.24 -5.32
C GLN A 40 -24.66 13.25 -6.44
N VAL A 41 -23.44 13.36 -6.98
CA VAL A 41 -22.95 12.50 -8.05
C VAL A 41 -22.28 11.25 -7.47
N VAL A 42 -22.57 10.10 -8.06
CA VAL A 42 -21.91 8.83 -7.74
C VAL A 42 -21.11 8.35 -8.94
N TYR A 43 -19.84 8.04 -8.70
CA TYR A 43 -18.97 7.52 -9.75
C TYR A 43 -19.10 6.00 -9.84
N LYS A 44 -19.14 5.48 -11.07
CA LYS A 44 -19.17 4.05 -11.35
C LYS A 44 -17.88 3.63 -12.05
N CYS A 45 -17.40 2.44 -11.71
CA CYS A 45 -16.37 1.77 -12.51
C CYS A 45 -17.06 0.93 -13.59
N PRO A 46 -16.85 1.22 -14.89
CA PRO A 46 -17.44 0.42 -15.96
C PRO A 46 -16.88 -1.01 -15.99
N LYS A 47 -15.58 -1.18 -15.71
CA LYS A 47 -14.90 -2.49 -15.74
C LYS A 47 -15.34 -3.44 -14.62
N CYS A 48 -15.69 -2.90 -13.45
CA CYS A 48 -16.09 -3.70 -12.30
C CYS A 48 -17.61 -3.72 -12.08
N CYS A 49 -18.36 -2.93 -12.85
CA CYS A 49 -19.78 -2.65 -12.62
C CYS A 49 -20.05 -2.28 -11.15
N SER A 50 -19.17 -1.48 -10.56
CA SER A 50 -19.20 -1.16 -9.13
C SER A 50 -19.31 0.34 -8.90
N ILE A 51 -20.05 0.74 -7.88
CA ILE A 51 -20.01 2.09 -7.34
C ILE A 51 -18.62 2.33 -6.76
N LYS A 52 -17.98 3.43 -7.14
CA LYS A 52 -16.69 3.85 -6.61
C LYS A 52 -16.95 4.69 -5.36
N PRO A 53 -16.59 4.21 -4.16
CA PRO A 53 -16.52 5.06 -2.98
C PRO A 53 -15.56 6.23 -3.23
N ASP A 54 -15.65 7.24 -2.39
CA ASP A 54 -14.74 8.38 -2.47
C ASP A 54 -13.27 7.91 -2.43
N ARG A 55 -12.44 8.53 -3.26
CA ARG A 55 -11.01 8.19 -3.46
C ARG A 55 -10.72 6.75 -3.89
N ALA A 56 -11.72 5.99 -4.37
CA ALA A 56 -11.47 4.66 -4.92
C ALA A 56 -11.00 4.75 -6.38
N HIS A 57 -10.04 3.90 -6.76
CA HIS A 57 -9.54 3.82 -8.14
C HIS A 57 -9.51 2.37 -8.62
N HIS A 58 -9.66 2.18 -9.94
CA HIS A 58 -9.57 0.86 -10.56
C HIS A 58 -8.11 0.54 -10.86
N CYS A 59 -7.59 -0.52 -10.25
CA CYS A 59 -6.27 -1.03 -10.60
C CYS A 59 -6.39 -1.98 -11.80
N SER A 60 -5.74 -1.63 -12.91
CA SER A 60 -5.71 -2.44 -14.12
C SER A 60 -4.92 -3.75 -13.96
N VAL A 61 -4.00 -3.81 -12.99
CA VAL A 61 -3.23 -5.01 -12.66
C VAL A 61 -4.06 -5.96 -11.81
N CYS A 62 -4.61 -5.48 -10.68
CA CYS A 62 -5.43 -6.30 -9.78
C CYS A 62 -6.86 -6.58 -10.31
N LYS A 63 -7.29 -5.92 -11.41
CA LYS A 63 -8.63 -6.06 -12.03
C LYS A 63 -9.79 -5.83 -11.05
N ARG A 64 -9.62 -4.88 -10.13
CA ARG A 64 -10.61 -4.50 -9.10
C ARG A 64 -10.45 -3.04 -8.69
N CYS A 65 -11.52 -2.45 -8.17
CA CYS A 65 -11.45 -1.14 -7.53
C CYS A 65 -10.94 -1.28 -6.09
N ILE A 66 -10.05 -0.38 -5.68
CA ILE A 66 -9.46 -0.34 -4.34
C ILE A 66 -9.85 0.98 -3.67
N ARG A 67 -10.32 0.92 -2.42
CA ARG A 67 -10.65 2.09 -1.58
C ARG A 67 -9.39 2.83 -1.19
N LYS A 68 -9.43 4.17 -1.26
CA LYS A 68 -8.27 5.06 -1.04
C LYS A 68 -7.01 4.51 -1.70
N MET A 69 -7.13 4.10 -2.96
CA MET A 69 -6.02 3.51 -3.70
C MET A 69 -4.90 4.53 -3.79
N ASP A 70 -3.71 4.13 -3.35
CA ASP A 70 -2.49 4.89 -3.55
C ASP A 70 -1.83 4.44 -4.87
N HIS A 71 -1.34 3.20 -4.92
CA HIS A 71 -0.76 2.63 -6.13
C HIS A 71 -0.82 1.08 -6.14
N HIS A 72 -0.46 0.49 -7.28
CA HIS A 72 -0.09 -0.92 -7.33
C HIS A 72 1.42 -1.03 -7.17
N CYS A 73 1.88 -1.79 -6.19
CA CYS A 73 3.29 -1.92 -5.88
C CYS A 73 3.79 -3.33 -6.25
N PRO A 74 4.66 -3.46 -7.27
CA PRO A 74 5.21 -4.75 -7.67
C PRO A 74 6.00 -5.43 -6.54
N TRP A 75 6.64 -4.66 -5.67
CA TRP A 75 7.51 -5.14 -4.59
C TRP A 75 6.77 -5.82 -3.44
N VAL A 76 5.47 -5.58 -3.32
CA VAL A 76 4.59 -6.29 -2.37
C VAL A 76 3.54 -7.14 -3.12
N ASN A 77 3.63 -7.21 -4.45
CA ASN A 77 2.70 -7.90 -5.33
C ASN A 77 1.22 -7.66 -4.99
N ASN A 78 0.89 -6.42 -4.59
CA ASN A 78 -0.44 -6.04 -4.13
C ASN A 78 -0.66 -4.54 -4.37
N CYS A 79 -1.92 -4.12 -4.37
CA CYS A 79 -2.22 -2.69 -4.25
C CYS A 79 -1.93 -2.20 -2.84
N VAL A 80 -1.52 -0.94 -2.73
CA VAL A 80 -1.51 -0.18 -1.49
C VAL A 80 -2.79 0.65 -1.47
N GLY A 81 -3.64 0.38 -0.48
CA GLY A 81 -4.94 1.03 -0.31
C GLY A 81 -5.30 1.14 1.16
N GLU A 82 -6.54 1.53 1.44
CA GLU A 82 -7.03 1.86 2.77
C GLU A 82 -6.62 0.87 3.88
N ASN A 83 -6.75 -0.43 3.61
CA ASN A 83 -6.60 -1.45 4.64
C ASN A 83 -5.15 -1.91 4.88
N ASN A 84 -4.22 -1.63 3.95
CA ASN A 84 -2.83 -2.09 4.06
C ASN A 84 -1.78 -0.97 3.96
N GLN A 85 -2.20 0.28 3.73
CA GLN A 85 -1.31 1.44 3.64
C GLN A 85 -0.42 1.60 4.89
N LYS A 86 -0.97 1.41 6.09
CA LYS A 86 -0.17 1.46 7.34
C LYS A 86 0.99 0.46 7.32
N TYR A 87 0.74 -0.77 6.87
CA TYR A 87 1.77 -1.80 6.82
C TYR A 87 2.85 -1.48 5.80
N PHE A 88 2.46 -0.92 4.64
CA PHE A 88 3.41 -0.45 3.64
C PHE A 88 4.33 0.66 4.18
N VAL A 89 3.77 1.68 4.85
CA VAL A 89 4.56 2.77 5.44
C VAL A 89 5.53 2.26 6.52
N LEU A 90 5.06 1.36 7.40
CA LEU A 90 5.91 0.74 8.42
C LEU A 90 7.03 -0.09 7.79
N PHE A 91 6.73 -0.88 6.75
CA PHE A 91 7.73 -1.63 6.00
C PHE A 91 8.81 -0.71 5.45
N THR A 92 8.45 0.36 4.73
CA THR A 92 9.42 1.30 4.17
C THR A 92 10.26 2.00 5.24
N MET A 93 9.65 2.35 6.38
CA MET A 93 10.36 2.95 7.51
C MET A 93 11.40 1.99 8.10
N TYR A 94 11.03 0.73 8.36
CA TYR A 94 11.96 -0.25 8.92
C TYR A 94 13.10 -0.59 7.97
N ILE A 95 12.85 -0.67 6.66
CA ILE A 95 13.91 -0.82 5.67
C ILE A 95 14.86 0.38 5.71
N ALA A 96 14.34 1.61 5.74
CA ALA A 96 15.18 2.81 5.82
C ALA A 96 16.08 2.82 7.06
N LEU A 97 15.56 2.43 8.23
CA LEU A 97 16.34 2.31 9.46
C LEU A 97 17.41 1.22 9.39
N ILE A 98 17.09 0.06 8.79
CA ILE A 98 18.07 -1.01 8.57
C ILE A 98 19.18 -0.54 7.62
N SER A 99 18.83 0.14 6.53
CA SER A 99 19.81 0.69 5.58
C SER A 99 20.70 1.75 6.23
N LEU A 100 20.14 2.64 7.06
CA LEU A 100 20.92 3.63 7.79
C LEU A 100 21.88 2.96 8.78
N HIS A 101 21.42 1.95 9.52
CA HIS A 101 22.28 1.18 10.43
C HIS A 101 23.42 0.50 9.67
N ALA A 102 23.12 -0.16 8.54
CA ALA A 102 24.14 -0.80 7.71
C ALA A 102 25.17 0.21 7.17
N LEU A 103 24.72 1.38 6.71
CA LEU A 103 25.62 2.44 6.23
C LEU A 103 26.56 2.93 7.33
N ILE A 104 26.05 3.12 8.54
CA ILE A 104 26.85 3.52 9.71
C ILE A 104 27.89 2.45 10.03
N MET A 105 27.50 1.17 10.09
CA MET A 105 28.41 0.06 10.38
C MET A 105 29.52 -0.07 9.34
N VAL A 106 29.16 0.00 8.05
CA VAL A 106 30.13 -0.04 6.95
C VAL A 106 31.04 1.18 6.99
N GLY A 107 30.50 2.38 7.27
CA GLY A 107 31.29 3.60 7.42
C GLY A 107 32.32 3.50 8.54
N PHE A 108 31.93 3.02 9.72
CA PHE A 108 32.86 2.80 10.83
C PHE A 108 33.93 1.75 10.51
N HIS A 109 33.53 0.63 9.90
CA HIS A 109 34.48 -0.41 9.51
C HIS A 109 35.48 0.13 8.47
N PHE A 110 35.01 0.90 7.50
CA PHE A 110 35.86 1.53 6.50
C PHE A 110 36.87 2.48 7.15
N LEU A 111 36.43 3.35 8.07
CA LEU A 111 37.33 4.27 8.78
C LEU A 111 38.37 3.53 9.61
N HIS A 112 37.97 2.47 10.32
CA HIS A 112 38.89 1.68 11.14
C HIS A 112 39.97 1.00 10.31
N CYS A 113 39.60 0.30 9.22
CA CYS A 113 40.58 -0.30 8.32
C CYS A 113 41.46 0.75 7.64
N PHE A 114 40.88 1.89 7.27
CA PHE A 114 41.65 2.97 6.65
C PHE A 114 42.70 3.53 7.60
N GLU A 115 42.40 3.69 8.88
CA GLU A 115 43.38 4.10 9.89
C GLU A 115 44.47 3.03 10.07
N GLU A 116 44.11 1.75 10.20
CA GLU A 116 45.08 0.66 10.36
C GLU A 116 46.02 0.46 9.15
N ASP A 117 45.53 0.65 7.92
CA ASP A 117 46.31 0.42 6.71
C ASP A 117 47.20 1.62 6.31
N TRP A 118 46.89 2.83 6.79
CA TRP A 118 47.53 4.07 6.33
C TRP A 118 48.18 4.93 7.44
N THR A 119 48.17 4.48 8.69
CA THR A 119 49.03 5.03 9.77
C THR A 119 50.09 4.02 10.21
#